data_AF-A0A951TGV9-F1
#
_entry.id   AF-A0A951TGV9-F1
#
_cell.length_a   1.000
_cell.length_b   1.000
_cell.length_c   1.000
_cell.angle_alpha   90.00
_cell.angle_beta   90.00
_cell.angle_gamma   90.00
#
_symmetry.space_group_name_H-M   'P 1'
#
loop_
_entity.id
_entity.type
_entity.pdbx_description
1 polymer ?
#
loop_
_entity_poly.entity_id
_entity_poly.type
_entity_poly.pdbx_seq_one_letter_code
_entity_poly.pdbx_strand_id
1 'polypeptide(L)'
;MPYKDPEKQKAYFKEYSEKNRETKAAKAKLRYDALRKNQPDRRPQAWAKDGKCLNCGRSEDATPDLHCSEPKHLRRIELRRIAQRRTAPIKSRRARIALIELHGGKCIGCGFSDFRALSFHHVASDGKSHRQSCGSPSRYYKEIAAMPPTEIQLLCANCHAITTYEERQDGRIGSKTKKGSTEAD
;
A
#
# COMPACT_ATOMS: atom_id res chain seq x y z
N MET A 1 33.79 -25.44 -5.53
CA MET A 1 32.99 -24.28 -5.08
C MET A 1 32.89 -24.32 -3.57
N PRO A 2 33.27 -23.27 -2.83
CA PRO A 2 33.66 -23.37 -1.43
C PRO A 2 32.53 -23.43 -0.41
N TYR A 3 31.28 -23.82 -0.74
CA TYR A 3 30.25 -23.98 0.29
C TYR A 3 29.31 -25.14 -0.02
N LYS A 4 29.47 -26.27 0.68
CA LYS A 4 28.50 -27.38 0.74
C LYS A 4 27.40 -27.15 1.80
N ASP A 5 27.63 -26.17 2.69
CA ASP A 5 26.74 -25.82 3.79
C ASP A 5 25.82 -24.65 3.39
N PRO A 6 24.49 -24.84 3.34
CA PRO A 6 23.52 -23.81 2.95
C PRO A 6 23.51 -22.57 3.87
N GLU A 7 23.83 -22.71 5.16
CA GLU A 7 23.80 -21.60 6.10
C GLU A 7 24.97 -20.66 5.89
N LYS A 8 26.17 -21.23 5.72
CA LYS A 8 27.38 -20.47 5.38
C LYS A 8 27.25 -19.75 4.05
N GLN A 9 26.59 -20.37 3.08
CA GLN A 9 26.29 -19.74 1.80
C GLN A 9 25.39 -18.50 1.95
N LYS A 10 24.30 -18.60 2.74
CA LYS A 10 23.40 -17.47 3.02
C LYS A 10 24.14 -16.34 3.75
N ALA A 11 24.93 -16.67 4.77
CA ALA A 11 25.72 -15.70 5.53
C ALA A 11 26.71 -14.95 4.62
N TYR A 12 27.44 -15.68 3.76
CA TYR A 12 28.35 -15.10 2.78
C TYR A 12 27.63 -14.12 1.83
N PHE A 13 26.49 -14.51 1.26
CA PHE A 13 25.74 -13.61 0.35
C PHE A 13 25.19 -12.38 1.06
N LYS A 14 24.78 -12.50 2.34
CA LYS A 14 24.35 -11.36 3.16
C LYS A 14 25.50 -10.39 3.37
N GLU A 15 26.64 -10.87 3.86
CA GLU A 15 27.83 -10.04 4.11
C GLU A 15 28.35 -9.41 2.81
N TYR A 16 28.41 -10.18 1.72
CA TYR A 16 28.77 -9.67 0.40
C TYR A 16 27.78 -8.59 -0.09
N SER A 17 26.48 -8.79 0.11
CA SER A 17 25.46 -7.80 -0.27
C SER A 17 25.58 -6.53 0.54
N GLU A 18 25.86 -6.62 1.84
CA GLU A 18 26.07 -5.48 2.74
C GLU A 18 27.33 -4.70 2.35
N LYS A 19 28.48 -5.38 2.26
CA LYS A 19 29.77 -4.78 1.87
C LYS A 19 29.72 -4.09 0.51
N ASN A 20 28.92 -4.60 -0.43
CA ASN A 20 28.84 -4.06 -1.80
C ASN A 20 27.59 -3.21 -2.04
N ARG A 21 26.77 -2.92 -1.02
CA ARG A 21 25.49 -2.21 -1.18
C ARG A 21 25.70 -0.83 -1.79
N GLU A 22 26.63 -0.06 -1.23
CA GLU A 22 26.92 1.31 -1.66
C GLU A 22 27.54 1.34 -3.06
N THR A 23 28.53 0.49 -3.33
CA THR A 23 29.16 0.40 -4.65
C THR A 23 28.16 0.00 -5.73
N LYS A 24 27.27 -0.96 -5.46
CA LYS A 24 26.20 -1.34 -6.38
C LYS A 24 25.20 -0.21 -6.60
N ALA A 25 24.81 0.51 -5.55
CA ALA A 25 23.92 1.66 -5.64
C ALA A 25 24.56 2.80 -6.46
N ALA A 26 25.83 3.11 -6.21
CA ALA A 26 26.59 4.11 -6.96
C ALA A 26 26.72 3.73 -8.44
N LYS A 27 27.07 2.48 -8.75
CA LYS A 27 27.15 1.97 -10.13
C LYS A 27 25.78 1.99 -10.83
N ALA A 28 24.72 1.65 -10.12
CA ALA A 28 23.36 1.75 -10.63
C ALA A 28 22.98 3.21 -10.93
N LYS A 29 23.28 4.15 -10.03
CA LYS A 29 23.05 5.58 -10.21
C LYS A 29 23.77 6.11 -11.45
N LEU A 30 25.07 5.85 -11.57
CA LEU A 30 25.86 6.25 -12.75
C LEU A 30 25.28 5.69 -14.06
N ARG A 31 24.84 4.42 -14.05
CA ARG A 31 24.16 3.81 -15.20
C ARG A 31 22.85 4.54 -15.54
N TYR A 32 22.02 4.87 -14.55
CA TYR A 32 20.78 5.60 -14.76
C TYR A 32 21.02 7.03 -15.26
N ASP A 33 22.01 7.73 -14.72
CA ASP A 33 22.37 9.08 -15.14
C ASP A 33 22.88 9.09 -16.59
N ALA A 34 23.72 8.12 -16.96
CA ALA A 34 24.17 7.93 -18.34
C ALA A 34 23.00 7.61 -19.29
N LEU A 35 22.06 6.75 -18.87
CA LEU A 35 20.85 6.47 -19.65
C LEU A 35 19.98 7.72 -19.82
N ARG A 36 19.83 8.54 -18.78
CA ARG A 36 19.04 9.79 -18.83
C ARG A 36 19.68 10.81 -19.78
N LYS A 37 21.01 10.93 -19.76
CA LYS A 37 21.76 11.83 -20.64
C LYS A 37 21.69 11.38 -22.11
N ASN A 38 21.81 10.09 -22.35
CA ASN A 38 21.86 9.53 -23.71
C ASN A 38 20.47 9.30 -24.32
N GLN A 39 19.42 9.22 -23.51
CA GLN A 39 18.04 8.97 -23.95
C GLN A 39 17.05 9.84 -23.14
N PRO A 40 17.08 11.18 -23.29
CA PRO A 40 16.26 12.10 -22.48
C PRO A 40 14.75 11.90 -22.70
N ASP A 41 14.34 11.52 -23.91
CA ASP A 41 12.93 11.21 -24.26
C ASP A 41 12.51 9.77 -23.96
N ARG A 42 13.42 8.94 -23.41
CA ARG A 42 13.00 7.68 -22.79
C ARG A 42 12.29 8.03 -21.47
N ARG A 43 11.01 8.40 -21.55
CA ARG A 43 10.09 8.08 -20.46
C ARG A 43 10.34 6.62 -20.07
N PRO A 44 10.35 6.24 -18.78
CA PRO A 44 10.43 4.84 -18.38
C PRO A 44 9.19 4.12 -18.93
N GLN A 45 9.24 3.73 -20.19
CA GLN A 45 8.16 3.05 -20.88
C GLN A 45 8.11 1.67 -20.24
N ALA A 46 7.20 1.50 -19.29
CA ALA A 46 6.69 0.21 -18.92
C ALA A 46 6.00 -0.37 -20.16
N TRP A 47 6.81 -1.00 -21.01
CA TRP A 47 6.42 -1.93 -22.08
C TRP A 47 5.56 -1.34 -23.21
N ALA A 48 6.23 -0.93 -24.29
CA ALA A 48 6.04 -1.45 -25.64
C ALA A 48 6.92 -0.61 -26.56
N LYS A 49 7.98 -1.21 -27.11
CA LYS A 49 8.52 -0.68 -28.37
C LYS A 49 8.18 -1.59 -29.55
N ASP A 50 8.21 -2.92 -29.40
CA ASP A 50 7.95 -3.81 -30.54
C ASP A 50 7.14 -5.09 -30.22
N GLY A 51 6.33 -5.05 -29.17
CA GLY A 51 5.40 -6.14 -28.82
C GLY A 51 3.93 -5.73 -28.80
N LYS A 52 3.68 -4.50 -29.28
CA LYS A 52 2.36 -3.97 -29.60
C LYS A 52 1.40 -3.78 -28.40
N CYS A 53 0.24 -3.18 -28.71
CA CYS A 53 -0.73 -2.48 -27.86
C CYS A 53 -0.20 -1.43 -26.87
N LEU A 54 -0.09 -0.19 -27.36
CA LEU A 54 -0.38 1.05 -26.63
C LEU A 54 -1.57 1.83 -27.23
N ASN A 55 -2.39 1.11 -27.97
CA ASN A 55 -3.84 1.08 -27.78
C ASN A 55 -4.44 0.04 -28.70
N CYS A 56 -3.91 -0.17 -29.90
CA CYS A 56 -4.30 -1.35 -30.69
C CYS A 56 -3.45 -1.61 -31.92
N GLY A 57 -2.26 -1.03 -32.07
CA GLY A 57 -1.32 -1.67 -33.01
C GLY A 57 -0.83 -2.94 -32.33
N ARG A 58 -1.49 -4.12 -32.49
CA ARG A 58 -1.84 -5.23 -31.52
C ARG A 58 -0.83 -6.21 -30.87
N SER A 59 -0.11 -7.12 -31.52
CA SER A 59 0.05 -8.55 -31.17
C SER A 59 -0.50 -9.03 -29.84
N GLU A 60 -1.49 -9.92 -29.92
CA GLU A 60 -2.41 -10.48 -28.91
C GLU A 60 -1.86 -10.73 -27.50
N ASP A 61 -0.55 -10.94 -27.38
CA ASP A 61 0.17 -11.11 -26.13
C ASP A 61 0.71 -9.83 -25.50
N ALA A 62 0.44 -8.69 -26.11
CA ALA A 62 0.70 -7.36 -25.60
C ALA A 62 0.07 -7.12 -24.23
N THR A 63 0.73 -6.28 -23.42
CA THR A 63 0.08 -5.72 -22.23
C THR A 63 -0.87 -4.62 -22.72
N PRO A 64 -2.19 -4.80 -22.60
CA PRO A 64 -3.12 -3.88 -23.20
C PRO A 64 -3.14 -2.55 -22.45
N ASP A 65 -3.25 -1.46 -23.21
CA ASP A 65 -3.63 -0.17 -22.65
C ASP A 65 -5.02 -0.27 -21.98
N LEU A 66 -5.21 0.47 -20.89
CA LEU A 66 -6.46 0.44 -20.12
C LEU A 66 -7.68 0.93 -20.92
N HIS A 67 -7.44 1.64 -22.04
CA HIS A 67 -8.46 2.22 -22.93
C HIS A 67 -8.60 1.47 -24.26
N CYS A 68 -7.99 0.29 -24.38
CA CYS A 68 -8.07 -0.54 -25.58
C CYS A 68 -9.45 -1.16 -25.79
N SER A 69 -10.01 -0.95 -26.99
CA SER A 69 -11.30 -1.50 -27.42
C SER A 69 -11.21 -2.88 -28.08
N GLU A 70 -10.00 -3.43 -28.25
CA GLU A 70 -9.81 -4.75 -28.85
C GLU A 70 -10.37 -5.87 -27.95
N PRO A 71 -11.24 -6.77 -28.45
CA PRO A 71 -11.92 -7.77 -27.61
C PRO A 71 -10.99 -8.67 -26.79
N LYS A 72 -9.87 -9.14 -27.37
CA LYS A 72 -8.89 -9.98 -26.65
C LYS A 72 -8.20 -9.22 -25.51
N HIS A 73 -7.92 -7.93 -25.72
CA HIS A 73 -7.33 -7.06 -24.71
C HIS A 73 -8.33 -6.71 -23.61
N LEU A 74 -9.58 -6.41 -23.95
CA LEU A 74 -10.66 -6.21 -22.97
C LEU A 74 -10.81 -7.44 -22.05
N ARG A 75 -10.83 -8.64 -22.63
CA ARG A 75 -10.85 -9.89 -21.85
C ARG A 75 -9.66 -9.98 -20.90
N ARG A 76 -8.46 -9.63 -21.35
CA ARG A 76 -7.25 -9.65 -20.52
C ARG A 76 -7.29 -8.60 -19.39
N ILE A 77 -7.75 -7.38 -19.68
CA ILE A 77 -7.98 -6.34 -18.67
C ILE A 77 -8.97 -6.85 -17.62
N GLU A 78 -10.06 -7.47 -18.04
CA GLU A 78 -11.07 -7.99 -17.11
C GLU A 78 -10.53 -9.14 -16.27
N LEU A 79 -9.82 -10.10 -16.87
CA LEU A 79 -9.15 -11.17 -16.11
C LEU A 79 -8.17 -10.60 -15.07
N ARG A 80 -7.42 -9.55 -15.41
CA ARG A 80 -6.54 -8.85 -14.48
C ARG A 80 -7.34 -8.20 -13.34
N ARG A 81 -8.46 -7.55 -13.64
CA ARG A 81 -9.35 -6.96 -12.62
C ARG A 81 -9.95 -8.02 -11.71
N ILE A 82 -10.41 -9.15 -12.24
CA ILE A 82 -10.92 -10.30 -11.46
C ILE A 82 -9.81 -10.84 -10.55
N ALA A 83 -8.60 -11.06 -11.07
CA ALA A 83 -7.47 -11.52 -10.28
C ALA A 83 -7.09 -10.52 -9.17
N GLN A 84 -7.11 -9.22 -9.46
CA GLN A 84 -6.90 -8.15 -8.47
C GLN A 84 -7.99 -8.18 -7.38
N ARG A 85 -9.27 -8.27 -7.75
CA ARG A 85 -10.39 -8.36 -6.80
C ARG A 85 -10.31 -9.59 -5.90
N ARG A 86 -9.85 -10.72 -6.43
CA ARG A 86 -9.64 -11.95 -5.65
C ARG A 86 -8.48 -11.84 -4.65
N THR A 87 -7.38 -11.24 -5.07
CA THR A 87 -6.12 -11.27 -4.29
C THR A 87 -5.91 -10.06 -3.39
N ALA A 88 -6.46 -8.89 -3.72
CA ALA A 88 -6.30 -7.67 -2.94
C ALA A 88 -6.82 -7.80 -1.50
N PRO A 89 -8.04 -8.34 -1.24
CA PRO A 89 -8.53 -8.52 0.12
C PRO A 89 -7.62 -9.43 0.96
N ILE A 90 -7.08 -10.49 0.35
CA ILE A 90 -6.19 -11.44 1.03
C ILE A 90 -4.88 -10.75 1.44
N LYS A 91 -4.27 -9.98 0.53
CA LYS A 91 -3.03 -9.23 0.81
C LYS A 91 -3.25 -8.18 1.89
N SER A 92 -4.34 -7.41 1.79
CA SER A 92 -4.68 -6.40 2.80
C SER A 92 -4.98 -7.02 4.17
N ARG A 93 -5.65 -8.18 4.21
CA ARG A 93 -5.92 -8.90 5.46
C ARG A 93 -4.62 -9.37 6.13
N ARG A 94 -3.69 -9.95 5.38
CA ARG A 94 -2.39 -10.40 5.92
C ARG A 94 -1.58 -9.23 6.48
N ALA A 95 -1.50 -8.13 5.74
CA ALA A 95 -0.83 -6.91 6.20
C ALA A 95 -1.48 -6.36 7.49
N ARG A 96 -2.83 -6.34 7.55
CA ARG A 96 -3.55 -5.90 8.74
C ARG A 96 -3.28 -6.78 9.96
N ILE A 97 -3.28 -8.10 9.81
CA ILE A 97 -3.02 -9.03 10.92
C ILE A 97 -1.60 -8.83 11.45
N ALA A 98 -0.60 -8.76 10.57
CA ALA A 98 0.79 -8.51 10.97
C ALA A 98 0.94 -7.17 11.73
N LEU A 99 0.20 -6.13 11.33
CA LEU A 99 0.21 -4.86 12.06
C LEU A 99 -0.48 -4.93 13.41
N ILE A 100 -1.56 -5.70 13.53
CA ILE A 100 -2.24 -5.94 14.80
C ILE A 100 -1.27 -6.61 15.79
N GLU A 101 -0.53 -7.61 15.33
CA GLU A 101 0.50 -8.30 16.13
C GLU A 101 1.62 -7.33 16.55
N LEU A 102 2.09 -6.48 15.63
CA LEU A 102 3.09 -5.45 15.93
C LEU A 102 2.63 -4.46 17.02
N HIS A 103 1.32 -4.18 17.08
CA HIS A 103 0.71 -3.29 18.08
C HIS A 103 0.18 -4.05 19.31
N GLY A 104 0.72 -5.25 19.57
CA GLY A 104 0.46 -6.01 20.80
C GLY A 104 -0.73 -6.97 20.76
N GLY A 105 -1.45 -7.04 19.63
CA GLY A 105 -2.47 -8.08 19.38
C GLY A 105 -3.75 -7.97 20.23
N LYS A 106 -3.90 -6.90 21.03
CA LYS A 106 -5.04 -6.71 21.92
C LYS A 106 -5.45 -5.24 22.02
N CYS A 107 -6.72 -5.01 22.31
CA CYS A 107 -7.25 -3.69 22.63
C CYS A 107 -6.53 -3.11 23.85
N ILE A 108 -5.98 -1.90 23.74
CA ILE A 108 -5.33 -1.23 24.88
C ILE A 108 -6.34 -0.82 25.97
N GLY A 109 -7.60 -0.58 25.62
CA GLY A 109 -8.65 -0.17 26.56
C GLY A 109 -9.25 -1.32 27.37
N CYS A 110 -9.51 -2.48 26.75
CA CYS A 110 -10.24 -3.58 27.41
C CYS A 110 -9.60 -4.98 27.27
N GLY A 111 -8.45 -5.10 26.60
CA GLY A 111 -7.75 -6.38 26.44
C GLY A 111 -8.34 -7.34 25.40
N PHE A 112 -9.46 -7.01 24.75
CA PHE A 112 -10.05 -7.83 23.69
C PHE A 112 -9.05 -8.12 22.56
N SER A 113 -8.92 -9.38 22.12
CA SER A 113 -7.83 -9.83 21.23
C SER A 113 -8.27 -10.38 19.88
N ASP A 114 -9.57 -10.51 19.59
CA ASP A 114 -10.00 -11.01 18.29
C ASP A 114 -9.73 -9.98 17.19
N PHE A 115 -8.78 -10.30 16.31
CA PHE A 115 -8.36 -9.45 15.20
C PHE A 115 -9.52 -9.00 14.31
N ARG A 116 -10.65 -9.72 14.28
CA ARG A 116 -11.82 -9.37 13.46
C ARG A 116 -12.50 -8.09 13.94
N ALA A 117 -12.40 -7.74 15.22
CA ALA A 117 -13.02 -6.53 15.78
C ALA A 117 -12.01 -5.46 16.25
N LEU A 118 -10.71 -5.65 15.99
CA LEU A 118 -9.67 -4.67 16.31
C LEU A 118 -9.51 -3.61 15.21
N SER A 119 -9.24 -2.36 15.58
CA SER A 119 -9.10 -1.22 14.68
C SER A 119 -7.97 -0.31 15.15
N PHE A 120 -7.28 0.32 14.20
CA PHE A 120 -6.28 1.34 14.48
C PHE A 120 -6.98 2.69 14.68
N HIS A 121 -6.85 3.23 15.88
CA HIS A 121 -7.35 4.54 16.29
C HIS A 121 -6.22 5.55 16.26
N HIS A 122 -6.48 6.73 15.70
CA HIS A 122 -5.53 7.83 15.66
C HIS A 122 -5.69 8.68 16.91
N VAL A 123 -4.61 8.83 17.69
CA VAL A 123 -4.64 9.62 18.95
C VAL A 123 -4.96 11.09 18.69
N ALA A 124 -4.53 11.63 17.54
CA ALA A 124 -4.83 13.00 17.12
C ALA A 124 -6.22 13.16 16.45
N SER A 125 -7.06 12.12 16.46
CA SER A 125 -8.39 12.10 15.85
C SER A 125 -8.44 12.42 14.34
N ASP A 126 -7.30 12.31 13.63
CA ASP A 126 -7.13 12.66 12.21
C ASP A 126 -7.28 11.45 11.25
N GLY A 127 -7.66 10.28 11.78
CA GLY A 127 -7.70 9.02 11.03
C GLY A 127 -8.62 9.05 9.80
N LYS A 128 -9.63 9.92 9.77
CA LYS A 128 -10.45 10.13 8.56
C LYS A 128 -9.65 10.77 7.43
N SER A 129 -8.94 11.85 7.72
CA SER A 129 -8.12 12.59 6.75
C SER A 129 -6.98 11.72 6.23
N HIS A 130 -6.31 10.98 7.11
CA HIS A 130 -5.25 10.05 6.73
C HIS A 130 -5.76 8.90 5.83
N ARG A 131 -6.93 8.31 6.11
CA ARG A 131 -7.52 7.31 5.20
C ARG A 131 -7.85 7.88 3.83
N GLN A 132 -8.34 9.12 3.77
CA GLN A 132 -8.65 9.81 2.51
C GLN A 132 -7.38 10.11 1.70
N SER A 133 -6.29 10.55 2.34
CA SER A 133 -5.02 10.84 1.66
C SER A 133 -4.33 9.59 1.12
N CYS A 134 -4.51 8.43 1.78
CA CYS A 134 -3.92 7.16 1.34
C CYS A 134 -4.54 6.60 0.05
N GLY A 135 -5.85 6.77 -0.17
CA GLY A 135 -6.56 6.27 -1.35
C GLY A 135 -6.60 4.74 -1.54
N SER A 136 -5.90 3.95 -0.69
CA SER A 136 -5.97 2.48 -0.72
C SER A 136 -5.63 1.87 0.66
N PRO A 137 -6.22 0.71 1.01
CA PRO A 137 -5.90 0.01 2.27
C PRO A 137 -4.42 -0.38 2.39
N SER A 138 -3.80 -0.78 1.27
CA SER A 138 -2.40 -1.19 1.26
C SER A 138 -1.44 -0.04 1.57
N ARG A 139 -1.74 1.17 1.11
CA ARG A 139 -0.96 2.36 1.45
C ARG A 139 -1.19 2.78 2.90
N TYR A 140 -2.45 2.79 3.33
CA TYR A 140 -2.82 3.06 4.72
C TYR A 140 -2.07 2.17 5.71
N TYR A 141 -2.05 0.86 5.49
CA TYR A 141 -1.30 -0.06 6.36
C TYR A 141 0.22 0.17 6.33
N LYS A 142 0.80 0.55 5.19
CA LYS A 142 2.22 0.91 5.13
C LYS A 142 2.54 2.17 5.92
N GLU A 143 1.67 3.18 5.86
CA GLU A 143 1.84 4.42 6.60
C GLU A 143 1.67 4.17 8.11
N ILE A 144 0.66 3.38 8.53
CA ILE A 144 0.52 2.93 9.93
C ILE A 144 1.77 2.17 10.41
N ALA A 145 2.35 1.30 9.58
CA ALA A 145 3.57 0.56 9.93
C ALA A 145 4.79 1.46 10.18
N ALA A 146 4.80 2.67 9.59
CA ALA A 146 5.87 3.64 9.71
C ALA A 146 5.63 4.69 10.80
N MET A 147 4.41 4.75 11.34
CA MET A 147 4.04 5.66 12.43
C MET A 147 4.57 5.14 13.77
N PRO A 148 4.93 6.04 14.70
CA PRO A 148 5.33 5.63 16.04
C PRO A 148 4.12 5.06 16.82
N PRO A 149 4.32 4.09 17.72
CA PRO A 149 3.24 3.51 18.53
C PRO A 149 2.49 4.52 19.41
N THR A 150 3.04 5.71 19.63
CA THR A 150 2.40 6.80 20.39
C THR A 150 1.30 7.51 19.62
N GLU A 151 1.30 7.43 18.29
CA GLU A 151 0.31 8.09 17.43
C GLU A 151 -0.89 7.19 17.11
N ILE A 152 -0.71 5.87 17.21
CA ILE A 152 -1.71 4.87 16.86
C ILE A 152 -2.00 3.95 18.04
N GLN A 153 -3.27 3.83 18.38
CA GLN A 153 -3.77 2.90 19.38
C GLN A 153 -4.52 1.75 18.73
N LEU A 154 -4.37 0.55 19.28
CA LEU A 154 -5.16 -0.60 18.87
C LEU A 154 -6.38 -0.73 19.79
N LEU A 155 -7.58 -0.55 19.25
CA LEU A 155 -8.84 -0.58 20.00
C LEU A 155 -9.79 -1.62 19.42
N CYS A 156 -10.64 -2.24 20.26
CA CYS A 156 -11.77 -3.02 19.76
C CYS A 156 -12.88 -2.09 19.26
N ALA A 157 -13.82 -2.64 18.49
CA ALA A 157 -14.94 -1.88 17.92
C ALA A 157 -15.73 -1.07 18.95
N ASN A 158 -15.93 -1.62 20.16
CA ASN A 158 -16.66 -0.94 21.23
C ASN A 158 -15.85 0.22 21.82
N CYS A 159 -14.60 -0.02 22.20
CA CYS A 159 -13.73 1.05 22.73
C CYS A 159 -13.53 2.15 21.68
N HIS A 160 -13.31 1.79 20.41
CA HIS A 160 -13.19 2.77 19.33
C HIS A 160 -14.47 3.62 19.19
N ALA A 161 -15.65 3.02 19.30
CA ALA A 161 -16.91 3.75 19.23
C ALA A 161 -17.10 4.73 20.40
N ILE A 162 -16.74 4.31 21.62
CA ILE A 162 -16.77 5.16 22.82
C ILE A 162 -15.81 6.33 22.66
N THR A 163 -14.54 6.08 22.33
CA THR A 163 -13.54 7.13 22.12
C THR A 163 -13.96 8.10 21.02
N THR A 164 -14.49 7.60 19.90
CA THR A 164 -14.99 8.47 18.82
C THR A 164 -16.17 9.35 19.29
N TYR A 165 -17.02 8.82 20.18
CA TYR A 165 -18.13 9.59 20.74
C TYR A 165 -17.62 10.70 21.67
N GLU A 166 -16.70 10.38 22.57
CA GLU A 166 -16.05 11.33 23.48
C GLU A 166 -15.31 12.43 22.71
N GLU A 167 -14.52 12.07 21.70
CA GLU A 167 -13.81 13.04 20.85
C GLU A 167 -14.74 13.99 20.08
N ARG A 168 -15.97 13.56 19.76
CA ARG A 168 -16.99 14.44 19.16
C ARG A 168 -17.61 15.38 20.18
N GLN A 169 -17.85 14.92 21.40
CA GLN A 169 -18.34 15.77 22.49
C GLN A 169 -17.30 16.85 22.85
N ASP A 170 -16.03 16.47 22.85
CA ASP A 170 -14.89 17.38 23.09
C ASP A 170 -14.57 18.32 21.91
N GLY A 171 -15.27 18.16 20.77
CA GLY A 171 -15.03 18.96 19.57
C GLY A 171 -13.74 18.64 18.80
N ARG A 172 -13.01 17.57 19.16
CA ARG A 172 -11.81 17.12 18.43
C ARG A 172 -12.14 16.57 17.04
N ILE A 173 -13.33 15.99 16.89
CA ILE A 173 -13.86 15.57 15.59
C ILE A 173 -15.00 16.51 15.19
N GLY A 174 -14.81 17.22 14.07
CA GLY A 174 -15.82 18.12 13.53
C GLY A 174 -17.17 17.44 13.35
N SER A 175 -18.21 17.96 14.01
CA SER A 175 -19.59 17.57 13.74
C SER A 175 -19.90 17.97 12.30
N LYS A 176 -20.53 17.07 11.53
CA LYS A 176 -21.11 17.46 10.24
C LYS A 176 -22.25 18.43 10.59
N THR A 177 -21.98 19.73 10.60
CA THR A 177 -23.04 20.73 10.55
C THR A 177 -23.91 20.39 9.35
N LYS A 178 -25.20 20.10 9.60
CA LYS A 178 -26.19 19.92 8.55
C LYS A 178 -26.10 21.15 7.66
N LYS A 179 -25.74 20.99 6.38
CA LYS A 179 -25.94 22.04 5.37
C LYS A 179 -27.42 22.41 5.45
N GLY A 180 -27.70 23.66 5.82
CA GLY A 180 -29.04 24.19 5.97
C GLY A 180 -29.88 23.88 4.74
N SER A 181 -31.06 23.33 4.98
CA SER A 181 -32.18 23.39 4.06
C SER A 181 -32.44 24.86 3.77
N THR A 182 -32.24 25.26 2.52
CA THR A 182 -32.75 26.53 2.00
C THR A 182 -34.27 26.50 2.14
N GLU A 183 -34.79 27.28 3.09
CA GLU A 183 -36.18 27.74 3.07
C GLU A 183 -36.32 28.63 1.83
N ALA A 184 -37.15 28.18 0.89
CA ALA A 184 -37.57 28.97 -0.26
C ALA A 184 -38.92 29.58 0.13
N ASP A 185 -38.93 30.90 0.32
CA ASP A 185 -40.13 31.74 0.32
C ASP A 185 -40.74 31.83 -1.09
#